data_AF-A0AA38DTT6-F1
#
_entry.id   AF-A0AA38DTT6-F1
#
_cell.length_a   1.000
_cell.length_b   1.000
_cell.length_c   1.000
_cell.angle_alpha   90.00
_cell.angle_beta   90.00
_cell.angle_gamma   90.00
#
_symmetry.space_group_name_H-M   'P 1'
#
loop_
_entity.id
_entity.type
_entity.pdbx_description
1 polymer ?
#
loop_
_entity_poly.entity_id
_entity_poly.type
_entity_poly.pdbx_seq_one_letter_code
_entity_poly.pdbx_strand_id
1 'polypeptide(L)'
;MASLDQTQKPTTDYLSAIRDGALAGRTETQFVSDYLKGIAKCIDDRHDYYRSYGPYWPAIKSLLIENGLYDATGEVDEDVLSTYCYDEDSLTVVAASLYQNMRLEDGLFYSAYHQLPVTDDEAYEYYSYDLEQESDRS
;
A
#
# COMPACT_ATOMS: atom_id res chain seq x y z
N MET A 1 16.69 9.83 15.34
CA MET A 1 15.82 9.96 14.15
C MET A 1 15.82 8.60 13.52
N ALA A 2 14.67 7.94 13.58
CA ALA A 2 14.48 6.66 12.94
C ALA A 2 14.69 6.77 11.43
N SER A 3 15.10 5.67 10.81
CA SER A 3 15.13 5.50 9.35
C SER A 3 14.03 4.55 8.89
N LEU A 4 13.69 4.61 7.61
CA LEU A 4 12.60 3.84 7.02
C LEU A 4 12.80 2.32 7.21
N ASP A 5 14.03 1.83 7.14
CA ASP A 5 14.39 0.42 7.34
C ASP A 5 14.21 -0.07 8.79
N GLN A 6 14.07 0.85 9.76
CA GLN A 6 13.80 0.52 11.16
C GLN A 6 12.31 0.40 11.48
N THR A 7 11.44 0.70 10.49
CA THR A 7 9.99 0.62 10.67
C THR A 7 9.53 -0.83 10.82
N GLN A 8 8.52 -1.03 11.67
CA GLN A 8 7.91 -2.33 11.89
C GLN A 8 6.84 -2.59 10.85
N LYS A 9 6.91 -3.78 10.24
CA LYS A 9 5.90 -4.31 9.33
C LYS A 9 5.29 -5.59 9.91
N PRO A 10 4.05 -5.94 9.52
CA PRO A 10 3.50 -7.26 9.82
C PRO A 10 4.42 -8.39 9.31
N THR A 11 4.50 -9.48 10.06
CA THR A 11 5.33 -10.64 9.66
C THR A 11 4.68 -11.45 8.54
N THR A 12 5.50 -12.14 7.75
CA THR A 12 5.03 -13.05 6.68
C THR A 12 4.08 -14.13 7.21
N ASP A 13 4.35 -14.69 8.39
CA ASP A 13 3.49 -15.70 9.02
C ASP A 13 2.09 -15.16 9.35
N TYR A 14 2.04 -13.93 9.91
CA TYR A 14 0.78 -13.27 10.22
C TYR A 14 -0.01 -12.94 8.96
N LEU A 15 0.66 -12.43 7.92
CA LEU A 15 0.02 -12.11 6.66
C LEU A 15 -0.47 -13.35 5.91
N SER A 16 0.29 -14.43 5.93
CA SER A 16 -0.09 -15.71 5.33
C SER A 16 -1.39 -16.25 5.95
N ALA A 17 -1.49 -16.21 7.28
CA ALA A 17 -2.71 -16.64 7.98
C ALA A 17 -3.95 -15.83 7.57
N ILE A 18 -3.80 -14.51 7.35
CA ILE A 18 -4.88 -13.64 6.90
C ILE A 18 -5.21 -13.89 5.43
N ARG A 19 -4.18 -14.00 4.58
CA ARG A 19 -4.31 -14.30 3.15
C ARG A 19 -5.13 -15.57 2.95
N ASP A 20 -4.80 -16.66 3.66
CA ASP A 20 -5.46 -17.96 3.50
C ASP A 20 -6.98 -17.86 3.79
N GLY A 21 -7.37 -17.03 4.76
CA GLY A 21 -8.78 -16.70 5.00
C GLY A 21 -9.39 -15.80 3.92
N ALA A 22 -8.64 -14.79 3.45
CA ALA A 22 -9.09 -13.81 2.46
C ALA A 22 -9.24 -14.38 1.03
N LEU A 23 -8.49 -15.44 0.69
CA LEU A 23 -8.60 -16.11 -0.61
C LEU A 23 -10.03 -16.59 -0.88
N ALA A 24 -10.73 -17.08 0.15
CA ALA A 24 -12.14 -17.50 0.05
C ALA A 24 -12.41 -18.46 -1.13
N GLY A 25 -11.45 -19.36 -1.42
CA GLY A 25 -11.51 -20.32 -2.52
C GLY A 25 -10.95 -19.85 -3.87
N ARG A 26 -10.46 -18.60 -3.96
CA ARG A 26 -9.72 -18.08 -5.13
C ARG A 26 -8.26 -18.51 -5.09
N THR A 27 -7.60 -18.52 -6.24
CA THR A 27 -6.13 -18.56 -6.28
C THR A 27 -5.54 -17.22 -5.85
N GLU A 28 -4.28 -17.21 -5.45
CA GLU A 28 -3.58 -15.96 -5.10
C GLU A 28 -3.58 -14.95 -6.25
N THR A 29 -3.32 -15.41 -7.49
CA THR A 29 -3.37 -14.55 -8.67
C THR A 29 -4.75 -13.94 -8.90
N GLN A 30 -5.83 -14.71 -8.70
CA GLN A 30 -7.19 -14.19 -8.82
C GLN A 30 -7.47 -13.16 -7.72
N PHE A 31 -7.07 -13.47 -6.49
CA PHE A 31 -7.22 -12.56 -5.36
C PHE A 31 -6.51 -11.22 -5.59
N VAL A 32 -5.25 -11.26 -5.99
CA VAL A 32 -4.44 -10.07 -6.31
C VAL A 32 -5.10 -9.29 -7.46
N SER A 33 -5.46 -9.96 -8.55
CA SER A 33 -6.10 -9.31 -9.71
C SER A 33 -7.43 -8.62 -9.34
N ASP A 34 -8.28 -9.29 -8.56
CA ASP A 34 -9.56 -8.73 -8.10
C ASP A 34 -9.35 -7.51 -7.21
N TYR A 35 -8.38 -7.60 -6.29
CA TYR A 35 -8.04 -6.51 -5.39
C TYR A 35 -7.53 -5.29 -6.17
N LEU A 36 -6.53 -5.47 -7.03
CA LEU A 36 -5.95 -4.39 -7.84
C LEU A 36 -6.98 -3.70 -8.74
N LYS A 37 -7.92 -4.44 -9.34
CA LYS A 37 -9.04 -3.85 -10.09
C LYS A 37 -9.91 -2.95 -9.22
N GLY A 38 -10.16 -3.36 -7.97
CA GLY A 38 -10.87 -2.55 -6.99
C GLY A 38 -10.12 -1.25 -6.69
N ILE A 39 -8.80 -1.33 -6.46
CA ILE A 39 -7.97 -0.15 -6.21
C ILE A 39 -7.98 0.79 -7.42
N ALA A 40 -7.73 0.27 -8.62
CA ALA A 40 -7.68 1.06 -9.85
C ALA A 40 -8.97 1.87 -10.02
N LYS A 41 -10.12 1.24 -9.80
CA LYS A 41 -11.43 1.92 -9.82
C LYS A 41 -11.52 3.02 -8.75
N CYS A 42 -11.12 2.74 -7.52
CA CYS A 42 -11.19 3.73 -6.44
C CYS A 42 -10.28 4.95 -6.68
N ILE A 43 -9.12 4.74 -7.30
CA ILE A 43 -8.18 5.81 -7.66
C ILE A 43 -8.71 6.65 -8.81
N ASP A 44 -9.28 6.01 -9.84
CA ASP A 44 -9.95 6.71 -10.95
C ASP A 44 -11.12 7.57 -10.47
N ASP A 45 -11.93 7.04 -9.53
CA ASP A 45 -13.03 7.80 -8.92
C ASP A 45 -12.53 8.91 -7.98
N ARG A 46 -11.40 8.69 -7.29
CA ARG A 46 -10.82 9.61 -6.31
C ARG A 46 -9.29 9.49 -6.25
N HIS A 47 -8.62 10.44 -6.86
CA HIS A 47 -7.15 10.48 -6.89
C HIS A 47 -6.52 10.41 -5.49
N ASP A 48 -7.06 11.09 -4.48
CA ASP A 48 -6.50 11.08 -3.12
C ASP A 48 -6.69 9.77 -2.33
N TYR A 49 -7.31 8.75 -2.93
CA TYR A 49 -7.49 7.42 -2.36
C TYR A 49 -6.16 6.70 -2.09
N TYR A 50 -5.12 6.97 -2.90
CA TYR A 50 -3.81 6.35 -2.75
C TYR A 50 -3.19 6.59 -1.37
N ARG A 51 -3.46 7.75 -0.76
CA ARG A 51 -2.93 8.15 0.55
C ARG A 51 -3.30 7.16 1.65
N SER A 52 -4.41 6.45 1.52
CA SER A 52 -4.84 5.45 2.49
C SER A 52 -3.86 4.26 2.59
N TYR A 53 -3.06 4.00 1.55
CA TYR A 53 -2.04 2.95 1.56
C TYR A 53 -0.72 3.38 2.20
N GLY A 54 -0.50 4.68 2.39
CA GLY A 54 0.72 5.23 2.97
C GLY A 54 1.98 4.65 2.34
N PRO A 55 2.88 4.03 3.12
CA PRO A 55 4.15 3.52 2.60
C PRO A 55 4.00 2.29 1.71
N TYR A 56 2.82 1.65 1.68
CA TYR A 56 2.54 0.55 0.74
C TYR A 56 2.18 1.03 -0.66
N TRP A 57 1.96 2.34 -0.86
CA TRP A 57 1.54 2.87 -2.17
C TRP A 57 2.53 2.55 -3.30
N PRO A 58 3.86 2.72 -3.17
CA PRO A 58 4.80 2.37 -4.23
C PRO A 58 4.68 0.90 -4.69
N ALA A 59 4.49 -0.03 -3.75
CA ALA A 59 4.29 -1.45 -4.06
C ALA A 59 2.96 -1.70 -4.79
N ILE A 60 1.87 -1.09 -4.33
CA ILE A 60 0.58 -1.17 -5.00
C ILE A 60 0.63 -0.55 -6.40
N LYS A 61 1.29 0.60 -6.56
CA LYS A 61 1.49 1.27 -7.84
C LYS A 61 2.27 0.39 -8.81
N SER A 62 3.36 -0.25 -8.37
CA SER A 62 4.12 -1.21 -9.19
C SER A 62 3.21 -2.34 -9.69
N LEU A 63 2.46 -2.97 -8.78
CA LEU A 63 1.54 -4.06 -9.13
C LEU A 63 0.43 -3.62 -10.09
N LEU A 64 -0.10 -2.41 -9.94
CA LEU A 64 -1.09 -1.85 -10.86
C LEU A 64 -0.52 -1.65 -12.27
N ILE A 65 0.70 -1.12 -12.39
CA ILE A 65 1.41 -0.91 -13.66
C ILE A 65 1.69 -2.26 -14.34
N GLU A 66 2.25 -3.22 -13.60
CA GLU A 66 2.60 -4.56 -14.09
C GLU A 66 1.37 -5.33 -14.61
N ASN A 67 0.19 -5.07 -14.02
CA ASN A 67 -1.07 -5.67 -14.44
C ASN A 67 -1.81 -4.85 -15.52
N GLY A 68 -1.25 -3.75 -16.01
CA GLY A 68 -1.87 -2.88 -17.02
C GLY A 68 -3.17 -2.22 -16.55
N LEU A 69 -3.29 -1.98 -15.24
CA LEU A 69 -4.45 -1.35 -14.60
C LEU A 69 -4.23 0.13 -14.27
N TYR A 70 -3.01 0.61 -14.46
CA TYR A 70 -2.64 2.00 -14.19
C TYR A 70 -1.52 2.44 -15.13
N ASP A 71 -1.80 3.47 -15.93
CA ASP A 71 -0.82 4.08 -16.84
C ASP A 71 -0.03 5.14 -16.07
N ALA A 72 0.97 4.69 -15.30
CA ALA A 72 1.88 5.61 -14.62
C ALA A 72 2.81 6.29 -15.63
N THR A 73 2.89 7.61 -15.51
CA THR A 73 3.85 8.50 -16.20
C THR A 73 4.98 8.97 -15.29
N GLY A 74 4.87 8.74 -13.98
CA GLY A 74 5.80 9.15 -12.93
C GLY A 74 6.55 7.99 -12.29
N GLU A 75 7.58 8.34 -11.53
CA GLU A 75 8.47 7.37 -10.90
C GLU A 75 7.80 6.63 -9.72
N VAL A 76 8.27 5.41 -9.47
CA VAL A 76 7.96 4.64 -8.25
C VAL A 76 9.12 4.84 -7.29
N ASP A 77 8.82 5.19 -6.03
CA ASP A 77 9.85 5.34 -5.00
C ASP A 77 10.45 3.97 -4.66
N GLU A 78 11.65 3.68 -5.19
CA GLU A 78 12.31 2.38 -5.07
C GLU A 78 12.76 2.06 -3.64
N ASP A 79 13.16 3.07 -2.85
CA ASP A 79 13.59 2.89 -1.47
C ASP A 79 12.41 2.48 -0.59
N VAL A 80 11.26 3.14 -0.78
CA VAL A 80 10.03 2.76 -0.07
C VAL A 80 9.50 1.43 -0.59
N LEU A 81 9.50 1.19 -1.91
CA LEU A 81 9.09 -0.08 -2.50
C LEU A 81 9.87 -1.25 -1.90
N SER A 82 11.20 -1.16 -1.87
CA SER A 82 12.07 -2.22 -1.34
C SER A 82 11.84 -2.50 0.14
N THR A 83 11.40 -1.49 0.89
CA THR A 83 11.06 -1.64 2.31
C THR A 83 9.63 -2.15 2.51
N TYR A 84 8.66 -1.70 1.72
CA TYR A 84 7.23 -1.93 1.89
C TYR A 84 6.60 -2.87 0.84
N CYS A 85 7.40 -3.79 0.31
CA CYS A 85 6.94 -4.98 -0.40
C CYS A 85 7.19 -6.26 0.42
N TYR A 86 6.61 -7.35 -0.07
CA TYR A 86 6.88 -8.73 0.35
C TYR A 86 7.19 -9.57 -0.87
N ASP A 87 7.83 -10.72 -0.66
CA ASP A 87 8.22 -11.65 -1.73
C ASP A 87 7.04 -12.15 -2.57
N GLU A 88 5.83 -12.15 -1.99
CA GLU A 88 4.60 -12.54 -2.66
C GLU A 88 3.64 -11.34 -2.79
N ASP A 89 3.13 -11.10 -3.99
CA ASP A 89 2.17 -10.02 -4.28
C ASP A 89 0.91 -10.12 -3.41
N SER A 90 0.46 -11.35 -3.12
CA SER A 90 -0.70 -11.63 -2.27
C SER A 90 -0.49 -11.11 -0.84
N LEU A 91 0.72 -11.25 -0.31
CA LEU A 91 1.09 -10.74 1.01
C LEU A 91 1.23 -9.22 1.00
N THR A 92 1.81 -8.65 -0.05
CA THR A 92 1.88 -7.19 -0.24
C THR A 92 0.49 -6.57 -0.25
N VAL A 93 -0.44 -7.15 -1.01
CA VAL A 93 -1.84 -6.73 -1.08
C VAL A 93 -2.53 -6.84 0.28
N VAL A 94 -2.35 -7.96 1.00
CA VAL A 94 -2.94 -8.13 2.33
C VAL A 94 -2.39 -7.09 3.31
N ALA A 95 -1.08 -6.85 3.33
CA ALA A 95 -0.47 -5.85 4.20
C ALA A 95 -1.00 -4.43 3.90
N ALA A 96 -1.07 -4.06 2.63
CA ALA A 96 -1.65 -2.78 2.20
C ALA A 96 -3.12 -2.64 2.61
N SER A 97 -3.92 -3.71 2.49
CA SER A 97 -5.33 -3.72 2.89
C SER A 97 -5.50 -3.53 4.40
N LEU A 98 -4.64 -4.16 5.21
CA LEU A 98 -4.67 -4.01 6.67
C LEU A 98 -4.28 -2.60 7.09
N TYR A 99 -3.26 -2.03 6.44
CA TYR A 99 -2.85 -0.65 6.67
C TYR A 99 -3.97 0.33 6.33
N GLN A 100 -4.59 0.18 5.15
CA GLN A 100 -5.73 0.99 4.74
C GLN A 100 -6.91 0.89 5.72
N ASN A 101 -7.24 -0.31 6.20
CA ASN A 101 -8.32 -0.52 7.18
C ASN A 101 -8.01 0.18 8.51
N MET A 102 -6.78 0.08 9.02
CA MET A 102 -6.34 0.84 10.19
C MET A 102 -6.53 2.35 9.96
N ARG A 103 -6.12 2.88 8.80
CA ARG A 103 -6.31 4.30 8.45
C ARG A 103 -7.77 4.70 8.39
N LEU A 104 -8.65 3.81 7.92
CA LEU A 104 -10.09 4.04 7.92
C LEU A 104 -10.64 4.14 9.34
N GLU A 105 -10.28 3.18 10.19
CA GLU A 105 -10.71 3.11 11.59
C GLU A 105 -10.25 4.33 12.41
N ASP A 106 -9.04 4.83 12.13
CA ASP A 106 -8.47 6.01 12.78
C ASP A 106 -9.00 7.35 12.22
N GLY A 107 -9.85 7.33 11.19
CA GLY A 107 -10.33 8.54 10.54
C GLY A 107 -9.25 9.29 9.74
N LEU A 108 -8.16 8.62 9.38
CA LEU A 108 -6.99 9.17 8.70
C LEU A 108 -6.91 8.73 7.22
N PHE A 109 -8.01 8.21 6.67
CA PHE A 109 -8.05 7.57 5.37
C PHE A 109 -7.47 8.41 4.22
N TYR A 110 -7.75 9.72 4.19
CA TYR A 110 -7.28 10.65 3.14
C TYR A 110 -6.09 11.51 3.57
N SER A 111 -5.54 11.28 4.77
CA SER A 111 -4.37 11.99 5.25
C SER A 111 -3.12 11.45 4.57
N ALA A 112 -2.32 12.35 3.99
CA ALA A 112 -1.01 12.03 3.43
C ALA A 112 0.08 11.85 4.49
N TYR A 113 -0.18 12.16 5.76
CA TYR A 113 0.79 12.04 6.85
C TYR A 113 0.59 10.74 7.64
N HIS A 114 1.69 10.02 7.85
CA HIS A 114 1.74 8.69 8.44
C HIS A 114 2.79 8.65 9.56
N GLN A 115 2.45 8.00 10.66
CA GLN A 115 3.37 7.70 11.74
C GLN A 115 3.63 6.20 11.72
N LEU A 116 4.84 5.81 11.31
CA LEU A 116 5.22 4.42 11.12
C LEU A 116 5.91 3.93 12.39
N PRO A 117 5.44 2.82 13.00
CA PRO A 117 6.00 2.33 14.26
C PRO A 117 7.46 1.91 14.07
N VAL A 118 8.31 2.25 15.05
CA VAL A 118 9.74 1.90 15.11
C VAL A 118 10.00 1.29 16.48
N THR A 119 10.91 0.30 16.56
CA THR A 119 11.28 -0.31 17.83
C THR A 119 12.11 0.66 18.68
N ASP A 120 11.70 0.90 19.92
CA ASP A 120 12.44 1.68 20.93
C ASP A 120 12.80 3.13 20.54
N ASP A 121 12.11 3.73 19.57
CA ASP A 121 12.29 5.15 19.16
C ASP A 121 10.93 5.80 18.86
N GLU A 122 10.93 7.11 18.58
CA GLU A 122 9.76 7.82 18.06
C GLU A 122 9.34 7.27 16.70
N ALA A 123 8.03 7.34 16.41
CA ALA A 123 7.50 6.88 15.13
C ALA A 123 8.16 7.64 13.97
N TYR A 124 8.50 6.91 12.92
CA TYR A 124 9.03 7.51 11.71
C TYR A 124 7.92 8.25 10.97
N GLU A 125 8.13 9.54 10.74
CA GLU A 125 7.19 10.39 10.01
C GLU A 125 7.34 10.15 8.51
N TYR A 126 6.27 9.68 7.88
CA TYR A 126 6.23 9.43 6.45
C TYR A 126 5.12 10.27 5.80
N TYR A 127 5.45 10.94 4.70
CA TYR A 127 4.51 11.71 3.90
C TYR A 127 4.30 11.03 2.56
N SER A 128 3.12 10.44 2.35
CA SER A 128 2.74 9.79 1.11
C SER A 128 2.42 10.86 0.07
N TYR A 129 3.33 11.07 -0.88
CA TYR A 129 3.18 12.03 -1.96
C TYR A 129 3.45 11.34 -3.29
N ASP A 130 2.42 11.31 -4.14
CA ASP A 130 2.54 10.89 -5.53
C ASP A 130 2.19 12.09 -6.42
N LEU A 131 3.19 12.60 -7.14
CA LEU A 131 3.03 13.80 -7.96
C LEU A 131 1.88 13.65 -8.98
N GLU A 132 1.67 12.47 -9.54
CA GLU A 132 0.65 12.23 -10.56
C GLU A 132 -0.74 12.36 -9.96
N GLN A 133 -0.95 11.71 -8.82
CA GLN A 133 -2.20 11.75 -8.07
C GLN A 133 -2.52 13.14 -7.52
N GLU A 134 -1.47 13.94 -7.23
CA GLU A 134 -1.63 15.29 -6.68
C GLU A 134 -1.75 16.39 -7.76
N SER A 135 -1.23 16.13 -8.96
CA SER A 135 -1.19 17.10 -10.07
C SER A 135 -2.40 17.06 -11.00
N ASP A 136 -3.20 15.98 -10.99
CA ASP A 136 -4.43 15.89 -11.79
C ASP A 136 -5.58 16.81 -11.30
N ARG A 137 -5.23 17.82 -10.50
CA ARG A 137 -6.04 18.99 -10.16
C ARG A 137 -5.89 20.05 -11.24
N SER A 138 -6.38 19.78 -12.45
CA SER A 138 -6.46 20.78 -13.54
C SER A 138 -7.86 20.85 -14.15
#